data_AF-A0A6J4N4S8-F1
#
_entry.id   AF-A0A6J4N4S8-F1
#
_cell.length_a   1.000
_cell.length_b   1.000
_cell.length_c   1.000
_cell.angle_alpha   90.00
_cell.angle_beta   90.00
_cell.angle_gamma   90.00
#
_symmetry.space_group_name_H-M   'P 1'
#
loop_
_entity.id
_entity.type
_entity.pdbx_description
1 polymer ?
#
loop_
_entity_poly.entity_id
_entity_poly.type
_entity_poly.pdbx_seq_one_letter_code
_entity_poly.pdbx_strand_id
1 'polypeptide(L)' 'TRLHGGIRCLLAKRRALILRIDHRATEIAQETGLPSVDRADFAFMERWIREPFVTKITLDTAAIERWRQQFKTKIA' A
#
# COMPACT_ATOMS: atom_id res chain seq x y z
N THR A 1 -8.78 -0.61 -10.35
CA THR A 1 -7.39 -1.12 -10.14
C THR A 1 -7.33 -1.89 -8.82
N ARG A 2 -6.57 -3.00 -8.76
CA ARG A 2 -6.51 -3.89 -7.58
C ARG A 2 -5.88 -3.22 -6.35
N LEU A 3 -4.86 -2.39 -6.58
CA LEU A 3 -4.21 -1.56 -5.56
C LEU A 3 -5.20 -0.60 -4.87
N HIS A 4 -5.89 0.24 -5.65
CA HIS A 4 -6.83 1.22 -5.07
C HIS A 4 -8.03 0.56 -4.39
N GLY A 5 -8.50 -0.59 -4.90
CA GLY A 5 -9.54 -1.38 -4.25
C GLY A 5 -9.11 -1.86 -2.86
N GLY A 6 -7.89 -2.41 -2.76
CA GLY A 6 -7.34 -2.82 -1.46
C GLY A 6 -7.16 -1.66 -0.48
N ILE A 7 -6.63 -0.53 -0.95
CA ILE A 7 -6.51 0.69 -0.12
C ILE A 7 -7.89 1.13 0.38
N ARG A 8 -8.90 1.11 -0.48
CA ARG A 8 -10.27 1.49 -0.08
C ARG A 8 -10.84 0.56 0.99
N CYS A 9 -10.60 -0.74 0.89
CA CYS A 9 -10.98 -1.70 1.94
C CYS A 9 -10.29 -1.41 3.27
N LEU A 10 -8.99 -1.11 3.24
CA LEU A 10 -8.22 -0.77 4.44
C LEU A 10 -8.75 0.52 5.10
N LEU A 11 -9.09 1.54 4.30
CA LEU A 11 -9.74 2.77 4.78
C LEU A 11 -11.11 2.52 5.41
N ALA A 12 -11.83 1.48 4.95
CA ALA A 12 -13.07 1.01 5.56
C ALA A 12 -12.84 0.10 6.79
N LYS A 13 -11.61 0.06 7.32
CA LYS A 13 -11.19 -0.83 8.42
C LYS A 13 -11.48 -2.31 8.15
N ARG A 14 -11.49 -2.70 6.86
CA ARG A 14 -11.61 -4.09 6.43
C ARG A 14 -10.24 -4.64 6.10
N ARG A 15 -10.01 -5.87 6.52
CA ARG A 15 -8.79 -6.61 6.21
C ARG A 15 -8.71 -6.81 4.69
N ALA A 16 -7.57 -6.48 4.08
CA ALA A 16 -7.35 -6.63 2.65
C ALA A 16 -5.91 -7.01 2.36
N LEU A 17 -5.73 -7.81 1.30
CA LEU A 17 -4.44 -8.22 0.77
C LEU A 17 -4.43 -7.88 -0.73
N ILE A 18 -3.43 -7.12 -1.16
CA ILE A 18 -3.34 -6.65 -2.55
C ILE A 18 -2.48 -7.61 -3.36
N LEU A 19 -3.02 -8.14 -4.45
CA LEU A 19 -2.25 -8.93 -5.39
C LEU A 19 -1.39 -8.00 -6.26
N ARG A 20 -0.06 -8.14 -6.15
CA ARG A 20 0.90 -7.39 -6.96
C ARG A 20 0.95 -7.98 -8.36
N ILE A 21 0.71 -7.13 -9.35
CA ILE A 21 0.63 -7.49 -10.78
C ILE A 21 1.41 -6.54 -11.67
N ASP A 22 1.96 -5.49 -11.10
CA ASP A 22 2.84 -4.52 -11.75
C ASP A 22 3.92 -4.08 -10.73
N HIS A 23 5.00 -3.49 -11.25
CA HIS A 23 6.10 -2.99 -10.42
C HIS A 23 5.64 -1.89 -9.45
N ARG A 24 4.72 -1.04 -9.87
CA ARG A 24 4.21 0.06 -9.03
C ARG A 24 3.56 -0.45 -7.74
N ALA A 25 2.77 -1.53 -7.80
CA ALA A 25 2.19 -2.13 -6.60
C ALA A 25 3.27 -2.70 -5.67
N THR A 26 4.38 -3.20 -6.23
CA THR A 26 5.54 -3.69 -5.48
C THR A 26 6.29 -2.55 -4.81
N GLU A 27 6.62 -1.48 -5.54
CA GLU A 27 7.32 -0.30 -5.02
C GLU A 27 6.53 0.35 -3.89
N ILE A 28 5.24 0.63 -4.11
CA ILE A 28 4.38 1.21 -3.08
C ILE A 28 4.34 0.32 -1.84
N ALA A 29 4.24 -1.01 -2.00
CA ALA A 29 4.25 -1.92 -0.86
C ALA A 29 5.58 -1.93 -0.11
N GLN A 30 6.72 -1.85 -0.83
CA GLN A 30 8.05 -1.78 -0.22
C GLN A 30 8.25 -0.48 0.57
N GLU A 31 7.80 0.65 0.04
CA GLU A 31 7.93 1.96 0.70
C GLU A 31 6.97 2.12 1.87
N THR A 32 5.75 1.60 1.74
CA THR A 32 4.67 1.90 2.70
C THR A 32 4.31 0.76 3.65
N GLY A 33 4.78 -0.46 3.39
CA GLY A 33 4.34 -1.66 4.14
C GLY A 33 2.91 -2.11 3.81
N LEU A 34 2.33 -1.63 2.70
CA LEU A 34 0.97 -1.99 2.29
C LEU A 34 0.83 -3.52 2.14
N PRO A 35 -0.16 -4.15 2.82
CA PRO A 35 -0.34 -5.59 2.75
C PRO A 35 -0.54 -6.07 1.32
N SER A 36 0.44 -6.81 0.82
CA SER A 36 0.44 -7.27 -0.56
C SER A 36 1.21 -8.57 -0.70
N VAL A 37 0.92 -9.30 -1.77
CA VAL A 37 1.52 -10.60 -2.08
C VAL A 37 1.79 -10.72 -3.57
N ASP A 38 2.77 -11.53 -3.95
CA ASP A 38 2.95 -11.93 -5.33
C ASP A 38 1.75 -12.77 -5.78
N ARG A 39 1.26 -12.54 -7.00
CA ARG A 39 0.12 -13.29 -7.54
C ARG A 39 0.34 -14.81 -7.59
N ALA A 40 1.60 -15.26 -7.62
CA ALA A 40 1.97 -16.67 -7.68
C ALA A 40 2.18 -17.31 -6.29
N ASP A 41 2.22 -16.52 -5.21
CA ASP A 41 2.50 -17.04 -3.86
C ASP A 41 1.21 -17.47 -3.15
N PHE A 42 0.65 -18.59 -3.62
CA PHE A 42 -0.56 -19.20 -3.06
C PHE A 42 -0.38 -19.68 -1.62
N ALA A 43 0.83 -20.12 -1.25
CA ALA A 43 1.12 -20.57 0.10
C ALA A 43 1.00 -19.42 1.12
N PHE A 44 1.55 -18.25 0.80
CA PHE A 44 1.36 -17.05 1.63
C PHE A 44 -0.11 -16.64 1.70
N MET A 45 -0.83 -16.67 0.57
CA MET A 45 -2.25 -16.32 0.55
C MET A 45 -3.07 -17.23 1.46
N GLU A 46 -2.85 -18.55 1.41
CA GLU A 46 -3.54 -19.50 2.28
C GLU A 46 -3.25 -19.24 3.76
N ARG A 47 -1.97 -19.08 4.13
CA ARG A 47 -1.59 -18.74 5.49
C ARG A 47 -2.20 -17.43 5.95
N TRP A 48 -2.16 -16.40 5.12
CA TRP A 48 -2.75 -15.11 5.42
C TRP A 48 -4.25 -15.26 5.67
N ILE A 49 -5.00 -16.01 4.86
CA ILE A 49 -6.44 -16.20 5.09
C ILE A 49 -6.71 -16.81 6.48
N ARG A 50 -5.90 -17.81 6.88
CA ARG A 50 -6.11 -18.59 8.11
C ARG A 50 -5.57 -17.91 9.38
N GLU A 51 -4.52 -17.12 9.26
CA GLU A 51 -3.80 -16.52 10.39
C GLU A 51 -4.20 -15.05 10.62
N PRO A 52 -4.21 -14.57 11.88
CA PRO A 52 -4.28 -13.14 12.16
C PRO A 52 -3.12 -12.41 11.50
N PHE A 53 -3.37 -11.20 10.99
CA PHE A 53 -2.35 -10.38 10.36
C PHE A 53 -2.46 -8.93 10.83
N VAL A 54 -1.33 -8.37 11.27
CA VAL A 54 -1.24 -6.97 11.68
C VAL A 54 -0.94 -6.10 10.47
N THR A 55 -1.83 -5.18 10.16
CA THR A 55 -1.58 -4.17 9.13
C THR A 55 -0.77 -3.01 9.71
N LYS A 56 0.48 -2.87 9.28
CA LYS A 56 1.34 -1.73 9.62
C LYS A 56 1.70 -0.97 8.34
N ILE A 57 1.19 0.26 8.22
CA ILE A 57 1.48 1.15 7.09
C ILE A 57 2.28 2.33 7.60
N THR A 58 3.38 2.63 6.94
CA THR A 58 4.23 3.79 7.20
C THR A 58 4.17 4.70 5.99
N LEU A 59 4.01 6.01 6.19
CA LEU A 59 4.09 6.99 5.13
C LEU A 59 5.27 7.92 5.41
N ASP A 60 6.07 8.21 4.40
CA ASP A 60 7.09 9.26 4.50
C ASP A 60 6.41 10.64 4.45
N THR A 61 5.90 11.07 5.60
CA THR A 61 5.23 12.36 5.75
C THR A 61 6.16 13.53 5.46
N ALA A 62 7.47 13.37 5.66
CA ALA A 62 8.46 14.39 5.35
C ALA A 62 8.64 14.56 3.84
N ALA A 63 8.71 13.46 3.07
CA ALA A 63 8.71 13.51 1.61
C ALA A 63 7.40 14.09 1.05
N ILE A 64 6.26 13.68 1.61
CA ILE A 64 4.94 14.21 1.23
C ILE A 64 4.89 15.71 1.46
N GLU A 65 5.35 16.19 2.61
CA GLU A 65 5.35 17.63 2.91
C GLU A 65 6.33 18.40 2.03
N ARG A 66 7.54 17.89 1.80
CA ARG A 66 8.50 18.48 0.84
C ARG A 66 7.88 18.61 -0.55
N TRP A 67 7.23 17.56 -1.05
CA TRP A 67 6.55 17.58 -2.34
C TRP A 67 5.39 18.60 -2.35
N ARG A 68 4.58 18.70 -1.29
CA ARG A 68 3.49 19.69 -1.21
C ARG A 68 4.01 21.13 -1.26
N GLN A 69 5.12 21.40 -0.56
CA GLN A 69 5.68 22.75 -0.43
C GLN A 69 6.20 23.30 -1.75
N GLN A 70 6.63 22.45 -2.70
CA GLN A 70 7.12 22.89 -4.01
C GLN A 70 6.11 23.74 -4.80
N PHE A 71 4.80 23.56 -4.53
CA PHE A 71 3.73 24.29 -5.24
C PHE A 71 3.39 25.63 -4.60
N LYS A 72 3.90 25.94 -3.39
CA LYS A 72 3.61 27.20 -2.70
C LYS A 72 4.44 28.38 -3.24
N THR A 73 5.52 28.12 -3.98
CA THR A 73 6.48 29.15 -4.41
C THR A 73 6.32 29.59 -5.87
N LYS A 74 5.10 29.54 -6.43
CA LYS A 74 4.80 30.17 -7.74
C LYS A 74 3.72 31.23 -7.61
N ILE A 75 4.11 32.40 -7.12
CA ILE A 75 3.51 33.68 -7.48
C ILE A 75 4.67 34.67 -7.64
N ALA A 76 5.04 34.94 -8.89
CA ALA A 76 5.74 36.15 -9.32
C ALA A 76 4.94 36.71 -10.48
#